data_AF-A0A7W2IX00-F1
#
_entry.id   AF-A0A7W2IX00-F1
#
_cell.length_a   1.000
_cell.length_b   1.000
_cell.length_c   1.000
_cell.angle_alpha   90.00
_cell.angle_beta   90.00
_cell.angle_gamma   90.00
#
_symmetry.space_group_name_H-M   'P 1'
#
loop_
_entity.id
_entity.type
_entity.pdbx_description
1 polymer ?
#
loop_
_entity_poly.entity_id
_entity_poly.type
_entity_poly.pdbx_seq_one_letter_code
_entity_poly.pdbx_strand_id
1 'polypeptide(L)'
;MMLINLVLFFNLLGCNFNSKIAVSEDKKVNDLEVKYKKSQFVTDTLRVLQNDTAIFRKEEVILHRPCSNPEMVIKYELIQPKLNAYYFIYNLQEQLVLEGKYTEEYTYEGATEKLGNFYNSKNYTYKTNGKLQSVVYMVDGRHYKTELFDTKEKPKEIIYFDKKSAEKTKIELYKKGKLKETRIFTSFNNYYTVKAT
;
A
#
# COMPACT_ATOMS: atom_id res chain seq x y z
N MET A 1 5.42 -42.23 -60.89
CA MET A 1 5.48 -40.78 -61.19
C MET A 1 4.13 -40.36 -61.74
N MET A 2 3.26 -39.78 -60.90
CA MET A 2 2.09 -39.03 -61.36
C MET A 2 1.52 -38.23 -60.18
N LEU A 3 1.71 -36.90 -60.25
CA LEU A 3 1.03 -35.93 -59.41
C LEU A 3 -0.45 -35.92 -59.78
N ILE A 4 -1.34 -35.94 -58.79
CA ILE A 4 -2.73 -35.51 -58.97
C ILE A 4 -2.84 -34.12 -58.33
N ASN A 5 -2.80 -33.12 -59.20
CA ASN A 5 -3.38 -31.81 -58.98
C ASN A 5 -4.90 -31.96 -58.93
N LEU A 6 -5.56 -31.37 -57.93
CA LEU A 6 -6.98 -31.08 -58.02
C LEU A 6 -7.19 -29.61 -57.66
N VAL A 7 -7.28 -28.78 -58.70
CA VAL A 7 -7.69 -27.39 -58.63
C VAL A 7 -9.20 -27.31 -58.85
N LEU A 8 -9.80 -26.49 -58.01
CA LEU A 8 -11.16 -25.95 -57.93
C LEU A 8 -11.91 -25.77 -59.26
N PHE A 9 -13.23 -26.01 -59.20
CA PHE A 9 -14.20 -25.21 -59.97
C PHE A 9 -15.30 -24.68 -59.07
N PHE A 10 -15.49 -23.37 -59.19
CA PHE A 10 -16.51 -22.51 -58.63
C PHE A 10 -17.91 -22.92 -59.08
N ASN A 11 -18.92 -22.63 -58.24
CA ASN A 11 -20.15 -22.03 -58.75
C ASN A 11 -20.64 -20.92 -57.80
N LEU A 12 -20.77 -19.76 -58.41
CA LEU A 12 -21.32 -18.51 -57.92
C LEU A 12 -22.84 -18.52 -58.12
N LEU A 13 -23.59 -18.28 -57.05
CA LEU A 13 -24.87 -17.56 -57.02
C LEU A 13 -24.94 -16.97 -55.59
N GLY A 14 -24.86 -15.67 -55.31
CA GLY A 14 -25.39 -14.53 -56.04
C GLY A 14 -26.67 -14.05 -55.35
N CYS A 15 -26.56 -13.33 -54.22
CA CYS A 15 -27.61 -12.45 -53.72
C CYS A 15 -26.97 -11.20 -53.09
N ASN A 16 -27.17 -10.08 -53.77
CA ASN A 16 -26.90 -8.73 -53.29
C ASN A 16 -27.83 -8.39 -52.12
N PHE A 17 -27.27 -7.92 -51.00
CA PHE A 17 -27.98 -7.01 -50.10
C PHE A 17 -27.05 -5.89 -49.67
N ASN A 18 -27.22 -4.73 -50.32
CA ASN A 18 -26.74 -3.46 -49.84
C ASN A 18 -27.71 -2.95 -48.76
N SER A 19 -27.25 -2.82 -47.52
CA SER A 19 -27.81 -1.82 -46.60
C SER A 19 -26.82 -1.47 -45.49
N LYS A 20 -26.16 -0.32 -45.70
CA LYS A 20 -25.79 0.72 -44.74
C LYS A 20 -25.38 0.29 -43.33
N ILE A 21 -24.10 0.50 -43.05
CA ILE A 21 -23.55 0.77 -41.72
C ILE A 21 -24.36 1.88 -41.05
N ALA A 22 -24.93 1.60 -39.88
CA ALA A 22 -25.39 2.59 -38.94
C ALA A 22 -24.66 2.36 -37.61
N VAL A 23 -23.87 3.36 -37.23
CA VAL A 23 -23.25 3.53 -35.93
C VAL A 23 -24.37 3.72 -34.90
N SER A 24 -24.34 2.98 -33.79
CA SER A 24 -25.09 3.30 -32.58
C SER A 24 -24.09 3.33 -31.42
N GLU A 25 -23.48 4.48 -31.18
CA GLU A 25 -23.86 5.45 -30.13
C GLU A 25 -23.74 4.91 -28.70
N ASP A 26 -22.74 5.48 -28.02
CA ASP A 26 -22.41 5.37 -26.61
C ASP A 26 -23.61 5.61 -25.70
N LYS A 27 -23.92 4.63 -24.84
CA LYS A 27 -24.71 4.90 -23.64
C LYS A 27 -23.81 5.46 -22.54
N LYS A 28 -23.82 6.79 -22.46
CA LYS A 28 -23.52 7.58 -21.26
C LYS A 28 -24.20 6.97 -20.02
N VAL A 29 -23.42 6.60 -19.02
CA VAL A 29 -23.91 6.40 -17.64
C VAL A 29 -23.75 7.75 -16.94
N ASN A 30 -24.82 8.54 -16.94
CA ASN A 30 -24.90 9.80 -16.20
C ASN A 30 -25.24 9.53 -14.72
N ASP A 31 -24.46 10.20 -13.86
CA ASP A 31 -24.81 10.79 -12.56
C ASP A 31 -25.66 9.99 -11.57
N LEU A 32 -24.97 9.41 -10.58
CA LEU A 32 -25.51 9.18 -9.25
C LEU A 32 -25.35 10.46 -8.42
N GLU A 33 -26.32 11.36 -8.55
CA GLU A 33 -26.45 12.56 -7.72
C GLU A 33 -26.90 12.15 -6.30
N VAL A 34 -25.94 11.76 -5.44
CA VAL A 34 -26.23 11.49 -4.02
C VAL A 34 -26.03 12.75 -3.19
N LYS A 35 -27.13 13.40 -2.85
CA LYS A 35 -27.18 14.50 -1.88
C LYS A 35 -26.90 13.98 -0.47
N TYR A 36 -25.62 13.87 -0.10
CA TYR A 36 -25.21 13.71 1.29
C TYR A 36 -25.11 15.07 1.97
N LYS A 37 -25.85 15.25 3.08
CA LYS A 37 -25.62 16.34 4.03
C LYS A 37 -24.15 16.27 4.49
N LYS A 38 -23.35 17.27 4.11
CA LYS A 38 -21.94 17.42 4.52
C LYS A 38 -21.84 17.50 6.04
N SER A 39 -21.45 16.41 6.68
CA SER A 39 -20.73 16.48 7.95
C SER A 39 -19.44 17.29 7.70
N GLN A 40 -19.12 18.24 8.60
CA GLN A 40 -17.92 19.08 8.48
C GLN A 40 -16.59 18.29 8.65
N PHE A 41 -16.66 16.96 8.86
CA PHE A 41 -15.51 16.08 9.08
C PHE A 41 -15.45 14.90 8.10
N VAL A 42 -15.99 15.04 6.88
CA VAL A 42 -15.76 14.02 5.85
C VAL A 42 -14.31 14.14 5.37
N THR A 43 -13.50 13.16 5.76
CA THR A 43 -12.15 12.98 5.21
C THR A 43 -12.29 12.22 3.89
N ASP A 44 -11.82 12.82 2.79
CA ASP A 44 -11.81 12.12 1.51
C ASP A 44 -10.93 10.88 1.60
N THR A 45 -11.44 9.75 1.12
CA THR A 45 -10.70 8.48 1.08
C THR A 45 -10.34 8.17 -0.37
N LEU A 46 -9.06 7.98 -0.65
CA LEU A 46 -8.53 7.74 -1.99
C LEU A 46 -7.85 6.37 -2.04
N ARG A 47 -8.19 5.58 -3.07
CA ARG A 47 -7.53 4.31 -3.38
C ARG A 47 -6.67 4.52 -4.63
N VAL A 48 -5.37 4.27 -4.53
CA VAL A 48 -4.40 4.55 -5.59
C VAL A 48 -3.42 3.40 -5.78
N LEU A 49 -2.85 3.28 -6.98
CA LEU A 49 -1.83 2.29 -7.31
C LEU A 49 -0.47 2.99 -7.41
N GLN A 50 0.57 2.47 -6.74
CA GLN A 50 1.90 3.10 -6.69
C GLN A 50 2.55 3.25 -8.07
N ASN A 51 2.16 2.42 -9.03
CA ASN A 51 2.69 2.39 -10.39
C ASN A 51 1.87 3.25 -11.37
N ASP A 52 0.80 3.89 -10.90
CA ASP A 52 0.07 4.87 -11.70
C ASP A 52 0.93 6.13 -11.83
N THR A 53 1.47 6.36 -13.03
CA THR A 53 2.37 7.48 -13.32
C THR A 53 1.66 8.83 -13.31
N ALA A 54 0.33 8.86 -13.34
CA ALA A 54 -0.43 10.10 -13.15
C ALA A 54 -0.49 10.51 -11.67
N ILE A 55 -0.32 9.54 -10.75
CA ILE A 55 -0.44 9.75 -9.30
C ILE A 55 0.93 9.72 -8.60
N PHE A 56 1.89 8.95 -9.13
CA PHE A 56 3.20 8.76 -8.53
C PHE A 56 4.35 9.03 -9.50
N ARG A 57 5.40 9.65 -8.96
CA ARG A 57 6.75 9.62 -9.54
C ARG A 57 7.50 8.43 -8.97
N LYS A 58 8.05 7.59 -9.85
CA LYS A 58 8.96 6.50 -9.50
C LYS A 58 10.40 6.95 -9.69
N GLU A 59 11.22 6.80 -8.66
CA GLU A 59 12.65 7.11 -8.70
C GLU A 59 13.49 5.90 -8.28
N GLU A 60 14.57 5.63 -9.01
CA GLU A 60 15.56 4.62 -8.64
C GLU A 60 16.73 5.31 -7.96
N VAL A 61 16.98 4.96 -6.71
CA VAL A 61 18.00 5.59 -5.86
C VAL A 61 18.97 4.55 -5.32
N ILE A 62 20.23 4.93 -5.20
CA ILE A 62 21.23 4.12 -4.50
C ILE A 62 21.29 4.60 -3.06
N LEU A 63 20.91 3.74 -2.11
CA LEU A 63 21.11 4.00 -0.69
C LEU A 63 22.44 3.43 -0.25
N HIS A 64 23.27 4.28 0.35
CA HIS A 64 24.51 3.88 1.00
C HIS A 64 24.39 4.15 2.50
N ARG A 65 24.55 3.12 3.32
CA ARG A 65 24.61 3.26 4.78
C ARG A 65 26.04 3.00 5.26
N PRO A 66 26.49 3.62 6.35
CA PRO A 66 27.78 3.30 6.95
C PRO A 66 27.90 1.79 7.17
N CYS A 67 29.04 1.24 6.77
CA CYS A 67 29.36 -0.19 6.93
C CYS A 67 28.43 -1.16 6.16
N SER A 68 27.68 -0.70 5.15
CA SER A 68 26.91 -1.58 4.26
C SER A 68 27.29 -1.36 2.79
N ASN A 69 27.09 -2.40 1.98
CA ASN A 69 27.13 -2.24 0.53
C ASN A 69 26.01 -1.28 0.08
N PRO A 70 26.23 -0.48 -0.98
CA PRO A 70 25.17 0.29 -1.59
C PRO A 70 24.05 -0.63 -2.12
N GLU A 71 22.80 -0.22 -1.93
CA GLU A 71 21.62 -0.96 -2.38
C GLU A 71 20.82 -0.07 -3.33
N MET A 72 20.42 -0.61 -4.49
CA MET A 72 19.47 0.06 -5.37
C MET A 72 18.05 -0.12 -4.83
N VAL A 73 17.32 0.98 -4.71
CA VAL A 73 15.99 1.02 -4.09
C VAL A 73 15.06 1.88 -4.94
N ILE A 74 13.80 1.46 -5.04
CA ILE A 74 12.78 2.25 -5.72
C ILE A 74 12.05 3.10 -4.68
N LYS A 75 11.93 4.40 -4.95
CA LYS A 75 11.10 5.34 -4.21
C LYS A 75 9.89 5.73 -5.04
N TYR A 76 8.75 5.87 -4.38
CA TYR A 76 7.51 6.37 -4.96
C TYR A 76 7.13 7.65 -4.24
N GLU A 77 6.93 8.73 -4.98
CA GLU A 77 6.52 10.04 -4.47
C GLU A 77 5.17 10.43 -5.07
N LEU A 78 4.23 10.88 -4.25
CA LEU A 78 2.92 11.34 -4.73
C LEU A 78 3.05 12.65 -5.51
N ILE A 79 2.41 12.71 -6.67
CA ILE A 79 2.26 13.91 -7.46
C ILE A 79 1.04 14.68 -6.93
N GLN A 80 1.27 15.89 -6.43
CA GLN A 80 0.22 16.81 -5.95
C GLN A 80 -0.81 16.13 -5.02
N PRO A 81 -0.36 15.56 -3.88
CA PRO A 81 -1.24 14.90 -2.94
C PRO A 81 -2.31 15.87 -2.40
N LYS A 82 -3.53 15.35 -2.24
CA LYS A 82 -4.66 16.08 -1.67
C LYS A 82 -4.49 16.20 -0.16
N LEU A 83 -4.31 17.43 0.30
CA LEU A 83 -4.18 17.73 1.72
C LEU A 83 -5.36 17.18 2.51
N ASN A 84 -5.07 16.57 3.66
CA ASN A 84 -6.02 15.95 4.56
C ASN A 84 -6.78 14.74 4.02
N ALA A 85 -6.51 14.25 2.82
CA ALA A 85 -7.11 12.99 2.35
C ALA A 85 -6.44 11.77 2.98
N TYR A 86 -7.22 10.71 3.18
CA TYR A 86 -6.74 9.39 3.60
C TYR A 86 -6.48 8.53 2.37
N TYR A 87 -5.29 7.96 2.26
CA TYR A 87 -4.87 7.16 1.12
C TYR A 87 -4.79 5.68 1.50
N PHE A 88 -5.24 4.83 0.59
CA PHE A 88 -4.90 3.41 0.51
C PHE A 88 -4.07 3.20 -0.75
N ILE A 89 -2.77 2.95 -0.59
CA ILE A 89 -1.80 2.81 -1.68
C ILE A 89 -1.50 1.32 -1.88
N TYR A 90 -1.70 0.82 -3.10
CA TYR A 90 -1.47 -0.57 -3.45
C TYR A 90 -0.27 -0.72 -4.40
N ASN A 91 0.44 -1.85 -4.30
CA ASN A 91 1.48 -2.21 -5.26
C ASN A 91 0.90 -2.86 -6.53
N LEU A 92 1.80 -3.26 -7.44
CA LEU A 92 1.46 -3.94 -8.70
C LEU A 92 0.79 -5.31 -8.51
N GLN A 93 0.98 -5.93 -7.34
CA GLN A 93 0.34 -7.20 -6.96
C GLN A 93 -0.99 -6.96 -6.23
N GLU A 94 -1.53 -5.74 -6.28
CA GLU A 94 -2.74 -5.30 -5.57
C GLU A 94 -2.68 -5.50 -4.05
N GLN A 95 -1.48 -5.49 -3.47
CA GLN A 95 -1.28 -5.56 -2.03
C GLN A 95 -1.20 -4.15 -1.46
N LEU A 96 -1.89 -3.90 -0.34
CA LEU A 96 -1.85 -2.62 0.36
C LEU A 96 -0.45 -2.40 0.92
N VAL A 97 0.27 -1.37 0.50
CA VAL A 97 1.65 -1.08 0.96
C VAL A 97 1.74 0.09 1.92
N LEU A 98 0.82 1.05 1.82
CA LEU A 98 0.72 2.19 2.72
C LEU A 98 -0.75 2.57 2.90
N GLU A 99 -1.17 2.80 4.14
CA GLU A 99 -2.37 3.57 4.43
C GLU A 99 -2.06 4.74 5.36
N GLY A 100 -2.72 5.87 5.18
CA GLY A 100 -2.52 7.01 6.07
C GLY A 100 -3.09 8.31 5.55
N LYS A 101 -3.10 9.32 6.41
CA LYS A 101 -3.56 10.67 6.06
C LYS A 101 -2.37 11.50 5.60
N TYR A 102 -2.51 12.16 4.44
CA TYR A 102 -1.51 13.11 3.97
C TYR A 102 -1.72 14.48 4.62
N THR A 103 -0.65 15.05 5.17
CA THR A 103 -0.65 16.31 5.93
C THR A 103 0.56 17.14 5.54
N GLU A 104 0.44 18.47 5.54
CA GLU A 104 1.51 19.39 5.14
C GLU A 104 2.60 19.58 6.22
N GLU A 105 2.23 19.38 7.48
CA GLU A 105 3.12 19.52 8.63
C GLU A 105 2.70 18.59 9.76
N TYR A 106 3.61 18.36 10.70
CA TYR A 106 3.28 17.83 12.02
C TYR A 106 3.99 18.62 13.11
N THR A 107 3.42 18.58 14.31
CA THR A 107 4.03 19.16 15.51
C THR A 107 4.21 18.08 16.57
N TYR A 108 5.42 17.97 17.12
CA TYR A 108 5.74 17.07 18.23
C TYR A 108 6.57 17.81 19.27
N GLU A 109 6.13 17.77 20.54
CA GLU A 109 6.77 18.47 21.67
C GLU A 109 7.12 19.95 21.40
N GLY A 110 6.24 20.65 20.67
CA GLY A 110 6.42 22.06 20.32
C GLY A 110 7.33 22.35 19.13
N ALA A 111 7.94 21.32 18.51
CA ALA A 111 8.67 21.44 17.26
C ALA A 111 7.76 21.09 16.08
N THR A 112 7.68 21.97 15.08
CA THR A 112 6.88 21.78 13.86
C THR A 112 7.77 21.51 12.66
N GLU A 113 7.51 20.42 11.96
CA GLU A 113 8.17 20.09 10.68
C GLU A 113 7.19 20.34 9.54
N LYS A 114 7.57 21.24 8.61
CA LYS A 114 6.73 21.69 7.48
C LYS A 114 7.09 20.97 6.19
N LEU A 115 6.98 19.65 6.20
CA LEU A 115 7.23 18.80 5.05
C LEU A 115 5.99 17.93 4.78
N GLY A 116 5.39 18.03 3.61
CA GLY A 116 4.17 17.27 3.35
C GLY A 116 4.41 15.75 3.34
N ASN A 117 3.76 15.01 4.24
CA ASN A 117 3.97 13.56 4.38
C ASN A 117 2.81 12.83 5.10
N PHE A 118 2.92 11.50 5.17
CA PHE A 118 2.06 10.57 5.89
C PHE A 118 2.51 10.36 7.34
N TYR A 119 2.35 11.40 8.17
CA TYR A 119 2.81 11.37 9.57
C TYR A 119 2.02 10.41 10.48
N ASN A 120 0.76 10.12 10.11
CA ASN A 120 -0.06 9.11 10.75
C ASN A 120 -0.40 8.04 9.71
N SER A 121 0.28 6.91 9.78
CA SER A 121 0.25 5.90 8.72
C SER A 121 0.59 4.49 9.19
N LYS A 122 0.30 3.52 8.32
CA LYS A 122 0.76 2.15 8.41
C LYS A 122 1.44 1.76 7.11
N ASN A 123 2.61 1.16 7.23
CA ASN A 123 3.37 0.62 6.11
C ASN A 123 3.38 -0.90 6.20
N TYR A 124 3.09 -1.57 5.08
CA TYR A 124 2.97 -3.02 5.01
C TYR A 124 4.13 -3.57 4.20
N THR A 125 4.74 -4.63 4.72
CA THR A 125 5.81 -5.35 4.01
C THR A 125 5.39 -6.80 3.85
N TYR A 126 5.70 -7.34 2.68
CA TYR A 126 5.35 -8.69 2.29
C TYR A 126 6.60 -9.52 2.06
N LYS A 127 6.50 -10.81 2.37
CA LYS A 127 7.51 -11.81 2.04
C LYS A 127 7.51 -12.06 0.53
N THR A 128 8.57 -12.66 0.02
CA THR A 128 8.68 -13.07 -1.39
C THR A 128 7.56 -14.01 -1.85
N ASN A 129 6.95 -14.76 -0.93
CA ASN A 129 5.80 -15.62 -1.21
C ASN A 129 4.43 -14.89 -1.13
N GLY A 130 4.43 -13.56 -1.06
CA GLY A 130 3.23 -12.72 -1.04
C GLY A 130 2.54 -12.60 0.32
N LYS A 131 2.95 -13.36 1.35
CA LYS A 131 2.34 -13.29 2.68
C LYS A 131 2.78 -12.05 3.45
N LEU A 132 1.89 -11.52 4.29
CA LEU A 132 2.22 -10.38 5.14
C LEU A 132 3.40 -10.72 6.07
N GLN A 133 4.41 -9.84 6.09
CA GLN A 133 5.59 -9.96 6.94
C GLN A 133 5.46 -9.08 8.17
N SER A 134 5.16 -7.80 7.94
CA SER A 134 5.13 -6.80 8.99
C SER A 134 4.23 -5.62 8.66
N VAL A 135 3.74 -4.97 9.71
CA VAL A 135 3.07 -3.67 9.63
C VAL A 135 3.77 -2.70 10.57
N VAL A 136 4.27 -1.59 10.02
CA VAL A 136 4.94 -0.52 10.77
C VAL A 136 3.96 0.64 10.93
N TYR A 137 3.73 1.04 12.17
CA TYR A 137 2.78 2.10 12.52
C TYR A 137 3.54 3.39 12.86
N MET A 138 3.15 4.47 12.22
CA MET A 138 3.64 5.82 12.46
C MET A 138 2.53 6.65 13.10
N VAL A 139 2.88 7.42 14.13
CA VAL A 139 1.99 8.39 14.76
C VAL A 139 2.78 9.67 14.97
N ASP A 140 2.26 10.79 14.47
CA ASP A 140 2.91 12.11 14.51
C ASP A 140 4.34 12.08 13.93
N GLY A 141 4.55 11.33 12.84
CA GLY A 141 5.86 11.19 12.19
C GLY A 141 6.86 10.32 12.96
N ARG A 142 6.46 9.75 14.10
CA ARG A 142 7.30 8.89 14.93
C ARG A 142 6.88 7.43 14.82
N HIS A 143 7.87 6.55 14.84
CA HIS A 143 7.64 5.10 14.86
C HIS A 143 7.00 4.71 16.20
N TYR A 144 5.77 4.20 16.14
CA TYR A 144 4.99 3.87 17.33
C TYR A 144 5.06 2.38 17.67
N LYS A 145 4.79 1.51 16.68
CA LYS A 145 4.88 0.06 16.84
C LYS A 145 5.17 -0.66 15.53
N THR A 146 5.69 -1.88 15.65
CA THR A 146 5.82 -2.84 14.54
C THR A 146 5.14 -4.13 14.91
N GLU A 147 4.25 -4.62 14.05
CA GLU A 147 3.66 -5.95 14.14
C GLU A 147 4.37 -6.88 13.17
N LEU A 148 4.77 -8.06 13.63
CA LEU A 148 5.42 -9.10 12.84
C LEU A 148 4.53 -10.35 12.76
N PHE A 149 4.46 -10.94 11.58
CA PHE A 149 3.54 -12.04 11.29
C PHE A 149 4.27 -13.35 10.96
N ASP A 150 3.72 -14.46 11.46
CA ASP A 150 4.22 -15.80 11.16
C ASP A 150 3.86 -16.25 9.73
N THR A 151 4.17 -17.50 9.38
CA THR A 151 3.88 -18.05 8.05
C THR A 151 2.40 -18.35 7.81
N LYS A 152 1.57 -18.26 8.86
CA LYS A 152 0.12 -18.40 8.84
C LYS A 152 -0.58 -17.05 9.01
N GLU A 153 0.17 -15.95 8.84
CA GLU A 153 -0.33 -14.58 8.94
C GLU A 153 -0.94 -14.24 10.29
N LYS A 154 -0.49 -14.93 11.34
CA LYS A 154 -0.86 -14.62 12.72
C LYS A 154 0.19 -13.70 13.33
N PRO A 155 -0.20 -12.75 14.21
CA PRO A 155 0.75 -12.00 15.01
C PRO A 155 1.69 -12.96 15.74
N LYS A 156 2.99 -12.72 15.56
CA LYS A 156 4.09 -13.44 16.22
C LYS A 156 4.73 -12.55 17.28
N GLU A 157 4.92 -11.29 16.96
CA GLU A 157 5.61 -10.32 17.81
C GLU A 157 5.08 -8.92 17.53
N ILE A 158 4.86 -8.13 18.58
CA ILE A 158 4.54 -6.71 18.46
C ILE A 158 5.54 -5.93 19.29
N ILE A 159 6.26 -5.02 18.66
CA ILE A 159 7.31 -4.19 19.27
C ILE A 159 6.77 -2.77 19.38
N TYR A 160 6.82 -2.19 20.58
CA TYR A 160 6.40 -0.82 20.85
C TYR A 160 7.63 0.04 21.13
N PHE A 161 7.57 1.28 20.68
CA PHE A 161 8.67 2.22 20.77
C PHE A 161 8.23 3.47 21.53
N ASP A 162 9.17 4.05 22.27
CA ASP A 162 9.02 5.41 22.77
C ASP A 162 9.07 6.38 21.60
N LYS A 163 8.10 7.31 21.51
CA LYS A 163 8.01 8.24 20.38
C LYS A 163 9.20 9.21 20.30
N LYS A 164 9.86 9.49 21.42
CA LYS A 164 10.95 10.47 21.52
C LYS A 164 12.30 9.83 21.28
N SER A 165 12.62 8.79 22.03
CA SER A 165 13.93 8.13 21.97
C SER A 165 14.02 7.07 20.87
N ALA A 166 12.89 6.63 20.32
CA ALA A 166 12.78 5.47 19.43
C ALA A 166 13.28 4.17 20.07
N GLU A 167 13.47 4.14 21.39
CA GLU A 167 13.85 2.93 22.11
C GLU A 167 12.64 2.02 22.32
N LYS A 168 12.90 0.70 22.41
CA LYS A 168 11.84 -0.27 22.67
C LYS A 168 11.35 -0.11 24.10
N THR A 169 10.03 0.03 24.27
CA THR A 169 9.39 0.11 25.59
C THR A 169 8.75 -1.21 25.98
N LYS A 170 8.18 -1.93 25.01
CA LYS A 170 7.44 -3.17 25.22
C LYS A 170 7.57 -4.10 24.02
N ILE A 171 7.65 -5.41 24.26
CA ILE A 171 7.48 -6.43 23.23
C ILE A 171 6.43 -7.43 23.69
N GLU A 172 5.41 -7.67 22.88
CA GLU A 172 4.41 -8.71 23.06
C GLU A 172 4.77 -9.91 22.16
N LEU A 173 4.90 -11.09 22.75
CA LEU A 173 5.28 -12.31 22.04
C LEU A 173 4.10 -13.28 22.00
N TYR A 174 3.80 -13.76 20.80
CA TYR A 174 2.63 -14.58 20.53
C TYR A 174 3.03 -15.99 20.09
N LYS A 175 2.22 -16.98 20.47
CA LYS A 175 2.34 -18.37 20.02
C LYS A 175 0.99 -18.85 19.53
N LYS A 176 0.93 -19.28 18.27
CA LYS A 176 -0.31 -19.74 17.61
C LYS A 176 -1.45 -18.69 17.64
N GLY A 177 -1.10 -17.40 17.60
CA GLY A 177 -2.05 -16.28 17.65
C GLY A 177 -2.55 -15.90 19.05
N LYS A 178 -2.00 -16.49 20.12
CA LYS A 178 -2.29 -16.12 21.51
C LYS A 178 -1.09 -15.44 22.14
N LEU A 179 -1.31 -14.39 22.92
CA LEU A 179 -0.25 -13.74 23.70
C LEU A 179 0.33 -14.78 24.66
N LYS A 180 1.66 -14.89 24.70
CA LYS A 180 2.39 -15.83 25.56
C LYS A 180 3.08 -15.08 26.70
N GLU A 181 3.77 -13.99 26.36
CA GLU A 181 4.48 -13.16 27.32
C GLU A 181 4.65 -11.74 26.78
N THR A 182 4.81 -10.81 27.70
CA THR A 182 5.15 -9.42 27.43
C THR A 182 6.47 -9.10 28.12
N ARG A 183 7.41 -8.52 27.36
CA ARG A 183 8.68 -8.00 27.88
C ARG A 183 8.55 -6.49 28.00
N ILE A 184 8.78 -5.96 29.20
CA ILE A 184 8.70 -4.52 29.48
C ILE A 184 10.12 -4.03 29.75
N PHE A 185 10.60 -3.12 28.91
CA PHE A 185 11.97 -2.64 28.93
C PHE A 185 12.12 -1.52 29.95
N THR A 186 13.21 -1.58 30.72
CA THR A 186 13.59 -0.56 31.70
C THR A 186 14.83 0.22 31.25
N SER A 187 15.64 -0.36 30.38
CA SER A 187 16.75 0.32 29.68
C SER A 187 17.16 -0.48 28.44
N PHE A 188 18.20 -0.02 27.73
CA PHE A 188 18.77 -0.75 26.58
C PHE A 188 19.08 -2.20 26.96
N ASN A 189 18.37 -3.14 26.30
CA ASN A 189 18.45 -4.59 26.50
C ASN A 189 18.05 -5.14 27.89
N ASN A 190 17.64 -4.31 28.85
CA ASN A 190 17.14 -4.77 30.15
C ASN A 190 15.62 -4.74 30.19
N TYR A 191 15.02 -5.84 30.62
CA TYR A 191 13.56 -5.99 30.69
C TYR A 191 13.16 -7.01 31.75
N TYR A 192 11.92 -6.87 32.25
CA TYR A 192 11.25 -7.94 32.98
C TYR A 192 10.15 -8.57 32.10
N THR A 193 9.75 -9.80 32.44
CA THR A 193 8.78 -10.57 31.66
C THR A 193 7.52 -10.81 32.47
N VAL A 194 6.36 -10.52 31.86
CA VAL A 194 5.03 -10.86 32.37
C VAL A 194 4.47 -11.98 31.50
N LYS A 195 4.11 -13.12 32.10
CA LYS A 195 3.48 -14.22 31.36
C LYS A 195 2.00 -13.92 31.18
N ALA A 196 1.45 -14.28 30.03
CA ALA A 196 0.00 -14.24 29.82
C ALA A 196 -0.64 -15.42 30.58
N THR A 197 -1.72 -15.12 31.29
CA THR A 197 -2.53 -16.09 32.05
C THR A 197 -3.45 -16.89 31.12
#